data_AF-A0A369QBP3-F1
#
_entry.id   AF-A0A369QBP3-F1
#
_cell.length_a   1.000
_cell.length_b   1.000
_cell.length_c   1.000
_cell.angle_alpha   90.00
_cell.angle_beta   90.00
_cell.angle_gamma   90.00
#
_symmetry.space_group_name_H-M   'P 1'
#
loop_
_entity.id
_entity.type
_entity.pdbx_description
1 polymer ?
#
loop_
_entity_poly.entity_id
_entity_poly.type
_entity_poly.pdbx_seq_one_letter_code
_entity_poly.pdbx_strand_id
1 'polypeptide(L)'
;MKLIPGLFLITLFIFLAWPLRIPAQTANNEATVKIAGEVKTEVTITSGELDKMKKITVVATDRNNQAQNYTGVLLATLLQKSGVTLGEELKGKNLKKYVLLEARDGYQVVFSLAEIDPVFSEKKIILANRLDGNLLNPDQGPFQIIVEGEKKKARFIRQVTRIAVHSAN
;
A
#
# COMPACT_ATOMS: atom_id res chain seq x y z
N MET A 1 -14.94 12.31 90.72
CA MET A 1 -14.09 11.14 91.07
C MET A 1 -14.18 10.14 89.92
N LYS A 2 -13.04 9.81 89.29
CA LYS A 2 -12.82 8.79 88.21
C LYS A 2 -13.39 9.20 86.83
N LEU A 3 -12.65 9.66 85.81
CA LEU A 3 -11.43 9.16 85.11
C LEU A 3 -11.61 7.73 84.57
N ILE A 4 -11.72 7.59 83.24
CA ILE A 4 -11.12 6.56 82.36
C ILE A 4 -11.35 6.97 80.88
N PRO A 5 -10.41 6.64 79.96
CA PRO A 5 -10.02 7.49 78.85
C PRO A 5 -10.30 6.89 77.45
N GLY A 6 -10.19 7.74 76.44
CA GLY A 6 -9.60 7.42 75.13
C GLY A 6 -10.37 6.49 74.20
N LEU A 7 -10.92 7.07 73.12
CA LEU A 7 -11.10 6.34 71.87
C LEU A 7 -10.70 7.25 70.71
N PHE A 8 -9.45 7.11 70.27
CA PHE A 8 -8.91 7.73 69.07
C PHE A 8 -9.56 7.06 67.86
N LEU A 9 -10.41 7.80 67.15
CA LEU A 9 -11.02 7.34 65.91
C LEU A 9 -10.02 7.53 64.76
N ILE A 10 -9.28 6.48 64.42
CA ILE A 10 -8.40 6.44 63.25
C ILE A 10 -9.28 6.25 62.02
N THR A 11 -9.56 7.34 61.28
CA THR A 11 -10.19 7.27 59.96
C THR A 11 -9.18 6.72 58.94
N LEU A 12 -9.28 5.43 58.66
CA LEU A 12 -8.54 4.71 57.63
C LEU A 12 -9.09 5.09 56.24
N PHE A 13 -8.36 5.96 55.52
CA PHE A 13 -8.64 6.26 54.11
C PHE A 13 -8.16 5.09 53.24
N ILE A 14 -9.07 4.17 52.90
CA ILE A 14 -8.81 3.13 51.91
C ILE A 14 -8.88 3.77 50.53
N PHE A 15 -7.72 4.18 49.99
CA PHE A 15 -7.59 4.46 48.56
C PHE A 15 -7.75 3.13 47.81
N LEU A 16 -8.95 2.87 47.31
CA LEU A 16 -9.16 1.89 46.25
C LEU A 16 -8.38 2.37 45.02
N ALA A 17 -7.18 1.83 44.85
CA ALA A 17 -6.42 1.95 43.62
C ALA A 17 -7.20 1.22 42.51
N TRP A 18 -8.07 1.95 41.82
CA TRP A 18 -8.58 1.50 40.54
C TRP A 18 -7.40 1.51 39.56
N PRO A 19 -7.00 0.35 39.00
CA PRO A 19 -6.01 0.36 37.95
C PRO A 19 -6.58 1.16 36.78
N LEU A 20 -5.90 2.25 36.40
CA LEU A 20 -6.10 2.87 35.10
C LEU A 20 -5.84 1.79 34.05
N ARG A 21 -6.90 1.21 33.49
CA ARG A 21 -6.82 0.46 32.25
C ARG A 21 -6.57 1.50 31.17
N ILE A 22 -5.32 1.74 30.83
CA ILE A 22 -4.98 2.40 29.56
C ILE A 22 -5.41 1.39 28.49
N PRO A 23 -6.43 1.67 27.66
CA PRO A 23 -6.64 0.86 26.48
C PRO A 23 -5.36 0.97 25.64
N ALA A 24 -4.57 -0.11 25.61
CA ALA A 24 -3.53 -0.26 24.62
C ALA A 24 -4.22 -0.19 23.27
N GLN A 25 -4.06 0.94 22.57
CA GLN A 25 -4.57 1.10 21.24
C GLN A 25 -3.72 0.16 20.38
N THR A 26 -4.23 -1.04 20.11
CA THR A 26 -3.62 -1.95 19.15
C THR A 26 -3.73 -1.23 17.81
N ALA A 27 -2.67 -0.52 17.43
CA ALA A 27 -2.52 -0.01 16.09
C ALA A 27 -2.47 -1.23 15.17
N ASN A 28 -3.63 -1.63 14.64
CA ASN A 28 -3.68 -2.47 13.47
C ASN A 28 -3.04 -1.65 12.37
N ASN A 29 -1.73 -1.84 12.19
CA ASN A 29 -0.93 -1.16 11.19
C ASN A 29 -1.32 -1.79 9.84
N GLU A 30 -2.43 -1.33 9.29
CA GLU A 30 -2.94 -1.81 8.01
C GLU A 30 -1.90 -1.51 6.94
N ALA A 31 -1.60 -2.49 6.11
CA ALA A 31 -0.65 -2.34 5.02
C ALA A 31 -1.07 -1.20 4.07
N THR A 32 -0.14 -0.30 3.77
CA THR A 32 -0.37 0.83 2.86
C THR A 32 0.69 0.95 1.77
N VAL A 33 0.28 1.49 0.62
CA VAL A 33 1.17 1.98 -0.43
C VAL A 33 0.96 3.48 -0.62
N LYS A 34 2.04 4.25 -0.76
CA LYS A 34 1.97 5.72 -0.95
C LYS A 34 2.23 6.09 -2.41
N ILE A 35 1.34 6.89 -3.00
CA ILE A 35 1.50 7.54 -4.29
C ILE A 35 1.94 8.99 -4.08
N ALA A 36 3.08 9.38 -4.66
CA ALA A 36 3.76 10.64 -4.36
C ALA A 36 4.57 11.18 -5.56
N GLY A 37 5.32 12.27 -5.33
CA GLY A 37 6.19 12.89 -6.34
C GLY A 37 5.47 13.97 -7.14
N GLU A 38 5.67 14.01 -8.45
CA GLU A 38 5.00 14.94 -9.37
C GLU A 38 3.54 14.56 -9.64
N VAL A 39 2.73 14.58 -8.58
CA VAL A 39 1.29 14.30 -8.58
C VAL A 39 0.51 15.53 -8.10
N LYS A 40 -0.79 15.63 -8.42
CA LYS A 40 -1.63 16.73 -7.93
C LYS A 40 -1.93 16.59 -6.44
N THR A 41 -2.18 15.36 -6.01
CA THR A 41 -2.47 15.02 -4.62
C THR A 41 -1.75 13.73 -4.27
N GLU A 42 -0.93 13.75 -3.20
CA GLU A 42 -0.38 12.51 -2.66
C GLU A 42 -1.51 11.64 -2.08
N VAL A 43 -1.49 10.34 -2.35
CA VAL A 43 -2.54 9.41 -1.93
C VAL A 43 -1.90 8.24 -1.22
N THR A 44 -2.34 7.94 -0.01
CA THR A 44 -2.03 6.66 0.65
C THR A 44 -3.20 5.72 0.40
N ILE A 45 -2.91 4.49 -0.03
CA ILE A 45 -3.91 3.46 -0.31
C ILE A 45 -3.68 2.31 0.66
N THR A 46 -4.70 2.00 1.44
CA THR A 46 -4.76 0.81 2.31
C THR A 46 -5.15 -0.44 1.52
N SER A 47 -4.89 -1.62 2.08
CA SER A 47 -5.33 -2.89 1.48
C SER A 47 -6.87 -2.94 1.33
N GLY A 48 -7.60 -2.47 2.35
CA GLY A 48 -9.06 -2.39 2.32
C GLY A 48 -9.60 -1.41 1.27
N GLU A 49 -8.93 -0.28 1.03
CA GLU A 49 -9.31 0.63 -0.06
C GLU A 49 -9.06 0.02 -1.43
N LEU A 50 -7.90 -0.62 -1.64
CA LEU A 50 -7.58 -1.28 -2.90
C LEU A 50 -8.63 -2.35 -3.25
N ASP A 51 -9.14 -3.08 -2.26
CA ASP A 51 -10.16 -4.11 -2.46
C ASP A 51 -11.53 -3.57 -2.89
N LYS A 52 -11.82 -2.29 -2.62
CA LYS A 52 -13.04 -1.58 -3.05
C LYS A 52 -12.93 -0.99 -4.45
N MET A 53 -11.72 -0.89 -5.00
CA MET A 53 -11.49 -0.36 -6.35
C MET A 53 -11.84 -1.40 -7.42
N LYS A 54 -12.03 -0.93 -8.67
CA LYS A 54 -12.23 -1.82 -9.82
C LYS A 54 -10.96 -2.64 -10.05
N LYS A 55 -11.04 -3.94 -9.74
CA LYS A 55 -9.97 -4.91 -9.94
C LYS A 55 -10.06 -5.57 -11.31
N ILE A 56 -8.91 -6.00 -11.81
CA ILE A 56 -8.78 -6.90 -12.96
C ILE A 56 -7.88 -8.08 -12.57
N THR A 57 -7.95 -9.14 -13.36
CA THR A 57 -7.04 -10.29 -13.26
C THR A 57 -6.12 -10.30 -14.48
N VAL A 58 -4.83 -10.49 -14.24
CA VAL A 58 -3.81 -10.72 -15.28
C VAL A 58 -3.16 -12.08 -15.06
N VAL A 59 -2.85 -12.76 -16.15
CA VAL A 59 -2.14 -14.04 -16.10
C VAL A 59 -0.66 -13.79 -16.30
N ALA A 60 0.16 -14.29 -15.37
CA ALA A 60 1.60 -14.34 -15.52
C ALA A 60 2.11 -15.73 -15.12
N THR A 61 3.30 -16.11 -15.57
CA THR A 61 3.86 -17.41 -15.17
C THR A 61 4.70 -17.30 -13.88
N ASP A 62 4.92 -18.40 -13.18
CA ASP A 62 5.91 -18.52 -12.10
C ASP A 62 7.30 -18.92 -12.64
N ARG A 63 8.28 -19.17 -11.76
CA ARG A 63 9.64 -19.59 -12.20
C ARG A 63 9.65 -20.93 -12.95
N ASN A 64 8.63 -21.76 -12.77
CA ASN A 64 8.46 -23.06 -13.40
C ASN A 64 7.58 -23.02 -14.66
N ASN A 65 7.28 -21.82 -15.18
CA ASN A 65 6.39 -21.58 -16.31
C ASN A 65 4.91 -21.97 -16.09
N GLN A 66 4.48 -22.14 -14.85
CA GLN A 66 3.08 -22.38 -14.52
C GLN A 66 2.31 -21.06 -14.50
N ALA A 67 1.12 -21.04 -15.11
CA ALA A 67 0.25 -19.87 -15.12
C ALA A 67 -0.29 -19.57 -13.71
N GLN A 68 -0.37 -18.28 -13.37
CA GLN A 68 -0.78 -17.74 -12.08
C GLN A 68 -1.70 -16.55 -12.32
N ASN A 69 -2.82 -16.49 -11.59
CA ASN A 69 -3.81 -15.42 -11.74
C ASN A 69 -3.60 -14.36 -10.68
N TYR A 70 -3.04 -13.22 -11.07
CA TYR A 70 -2.88 -12.09 -10.16
C TYR A 70 -4.05 -11.14 -10.30
N THR A 71 -4.66 -10.77 -9.17
CA THR A 71 -5.77 -9.82 -9.13
C THR A 71 -5.36 -8.55 -8.40
N GLY A 72 -5.69 -7.42 -8.99
CA GLY A 72 -5.28 -6.10 -8.51
C GLY A 72 -5.90 -4.95 -9.29
N VAL A 73 -5.44 -3.74 -9.00
CA VAL A 73 -5.88 -2.51 -9.66
C VAL A 73 -4.85 -2.08 -10.69
N LEU A 74 -5.30 -1.61 -11.85
CA LEU A 74 -4.41 -1.04 -12.87
C LEU A 74 -3.60 0.12 -12.29
N LEU A 75 -2.29 0.13 -12.53
CA LEU A 75 -1.40 1.20 -12.11
C LEU A 75 -1.85 2.55 -12.70
N ALA A 76 -2.32 2.56 -13.95
CA ALA A 76 -2.91 3.75 -14.57
C ALA A 76 -4.07 4.35 -13.75
N THR A 77 -4.98 3.52 -13.25
CA THR A 77 -6.11 3.95 -12.42
C THR A 77 -5.65 4.54 -11.09
N LEU A 78 -4.62 3.95 -10.48
CA LEU A 78 -4.02 4.46 -9.23
C LEU A 78 -3.38 5.84 -9.45
N LEU A 79 -2.63 6.01 -10.55
CA LEU A 79 -2.00 7.28 -10.91
C LEU A 79 -3.03 8.37 -11.22
N GLN A 80 -4.10 8.04 -11.97
CA GLN A 80 -5.21 8.97 -12.24
C GLN A 80 -5.87 9.46 -10.95
N LYS A 81 -6.00 8.59 -9.93
CA LYS A 81 -6.53 8.97 -8.60
C LYS A 81 -5.67 10.04 -7.91
N SER A 82 -4.37 10.08 -8.18
CA SER A 82 -3.44 11.12 -7.69
C SER A 82 -3.31 12.33 -8.64
N GLY A 83 -4.08 12.35 -9.73
CA GLY A 83 -4.12 13.44 -10.70
C GLY A 83 -2.95 13.46 -11.69
N VAL A 84 -2.27 12.33 -11.88
CA VAL A 84 -1.24 12.17 -12.92
C VAL A 84 -1.86 12.27 -14.30
N THR A 85 -1.20 13.01 -15.18
CA THR A 85 -1.62 13.20 -16.56
C THR A 85 -1.37 11.93 -17.38
N LEU A 86 -2.45 11.33 -17.90
CA LEU A 86 -2.48 10.19 -18.84
C LEU A 86 -3.45 10.51 -19.99
N GLY A 87 -3.57 9.61 -20.97
CA GLY A 87 -4.40 9.73 -22.17
C GLY A 87 -3.91 10.82 -23.13
N GLU A 88 -4.85 11.52 -23.76
CA GLU A 88 -4.57 12.59 -24.74
C GLU A 88 -3.75 13.77 -24.18
N GLU A 89 -3.68 13.89 -22.85
CA GLU A 89 -2.89 14.90 -22.16
C GLU A 89 -1.42 14.47 -21.95
N LEU A 90 -1.10 13.18 -22.14
CA LEU A 90 0.27 12.66 -22.05
C LEU A 90 1.08 13.04 -23.30
N LYS A 91 1.54 14.29 -23.35
CA LYS A 91 2.30 14.86 -24.47
C LYS A 91 3.37 15.84 -24.01
N GLY A 92 4.28 16.19 -24.93
CA GLY A 92 5.35 17.17 -24.70
C GLY A 92 6.17 16.83 -23.45
N LYS A 93 6.32 17.78 -22.53
CA LYS A 93 7.09 17.59 -21.28
C LYS A 93 6.56 16.46 -20.37
N ASN A 94 5.34 15.98 -20.55
CA ASN A 94 4.83 14.86 -19.75
C ASN A 94 5.38 13.50 -20.26
N LEU A 95 5.85 13.42 -21.51
CA LEU A 95 6.43 12.18 -22.06
C LEU A 95 7.78 11.81 -21.44
N LYS A 96 8.47 12.77 -20.81
CA LYS A 96 9.70 12.51 -20.04
C LYS A 96 9.43 12.11 -18.59
N LYS A 97 8.17 11.91 -18.20
CA LYS A 97 7.80 11.44 -16.86
C LYS A 97 7.80 9.92 -16.77
N TYR A 98 8.14 9.43 -15.59
CA TYR A 98 8.19 8.01 -15.26
C TYR A 98 7.72 7.78 -13.83
N VAL A 99 7.34 6.54 -13.55
CA VAL A 99 7.04 6.02 -12.22
C VAL A 99 8.24 5.25 -11.72
N LEU A 100 8.71 5.61 -10.53
CA LEU A 100 9.63 4.83 -9.71
C LEU A 100 8.82 4.07 -8.66
N LEU A 101 8.86 2.75 -8.72
CA LEU A 101 8.26 1.87 -7.72
C LEU A 101 9.34 1.42 -6.75
N GLU A 102 9.02 1.41 -5.45
CA GLU A 102 9.93 1.02 -4.39
C GLU A 102 9.29 -0.04 -3.50
N ALA A 103 10.09 -1.06 -3.18
CA ALA A 103 9.76 -2.12 -2.25
C ALA A 103 10.27 -1.80 -0.85
N ARG A 104 9.73 -2.51 0.14
CA ARG A 104 10.14 -2.41 1.55
C ARG A 104 11.65 -2.63 1.78
N ASP A 105 12.29 -3.44 0.95
CA ASP A 105 13.73 -3.74 1.03
C ASP A 105 14.62 -2.74 0.26
N GLY A 106 14.01 -1.69 -0.31
CA GLY A 106 14.72 -0.69 -1.12
C GLY A 106 14.93 -1.09 -2.58
N TYR A 107 14.45 -2.27 -3.00
CA TYR A 107 14.45 -2.61 -4.43
C TYR A 107 13.58 -1.64 -5.22
N GLN A 108 14.06 -1.25 -6.41
CA GLN A 108 13.41 -0.22 -7.22
C GLN A 108 13.31 -0.63 -8.68
N VAL A 109 12.19 -0.26 -9.31
CA VAL A 109 11.96 -0.46 -10.75
C VAL A 109 11.27 0.76 -11.35
N VAL A 110 11.52 1.00 -12.64
CA VAL A 110 10.98 2.15 -13.37
C VAL A 110 10.07 1.73 -14.52
N PHE A 111 9.05 2.57 -14.75
CA PHE A 111 8.14 2.48 -15.89
C PHE A 111 7.91 3.89 -16.45
N SER A 112 7.99 4.08 -17.77
CA SER A 112 7.56 5.36 -18.35
C SER A 112 6.06 5.54 -18.19
N LEU A 113 5.57 6.80 -18.19
CA LEU A 113 4.11 7.01 -18.21
C LEU A 113 3.48 6.40 -19.47
N ALA A 114 4.15 6.46 -20.62
CA ALA A 114 3.65 5.86 -21.86
C ALA A 114 3.55 4.32 -21.81
N GLU A 115 4.38 3.63 -21.01
CA GLU A 115 4.23 2.19 -20.82
C GLU A 115 2.99 1.85 -19.97
N ILE A 116 2.59 2.75 -19.06
CA ILE A 116 1.45 2.56 -18.16
C ILE A 116 0.13 3.02 -18.81
N ASP A 117 0.21 3.99 -19.72
CA ASP A 117 -0.93 4.64 -20.33
C ASP A 117 -1.68 3.73 -21.31
N PRO A 118 -2.99 3.48 -21.12
CA PRO A 118 -3.77 2.61 -22.00
C PRO A 118 -3.97 3.17 -23.41
N VAL A 119 -3.74 4.47 -23.65
CA VAL A 119 -3.78 5.05 -25.01
C VAL A 119 -2.49 4.72 -25.79
N PHE A 120 -1.38 4.51 -25.08
CA PHE A 120 -0.07 4.21 -25.69
C PHE A 120 0.26 2.71 -25.70
N SER A 121 -0.29 1.93 -24.78
CA SER A 121 0.03 0.52 -24.62
C SER A 121 -1.15 -0.32 -24.16
N GLU A 122 -1.28 -1.51 -24.75
CA GLU A 122 -2.19 -2.57 -24.28
C GLU A 122 -1.67 -3.31 -23.04
N LYS A 123 -0.45 -2.98 -22.58
CA LYS A 123 0.20 -3.67 -21.47
C LYS A 123 -0.50 -3.37 -20.16
N LYS A 124 -1.07 -4.40 -19.53
CA LYS A 124 -1.66 -4.29 -18.20
C LYS A 124 -0.58 -4.39 -17.12
N ILE A 125 -0.39 -3.31 -16.39
CA ILE A 125 0.42 -3.25 -15.17
C ILE A 125 -0.53 -3.08 -14.00
N ILE A 126 -0.52 -4.02 -13.06
CA ILE A 126 -1.39 -3.98 -11.88
C ILE A 126 -0.59 -3.92 -10.59
N LEU A 127 -1.13 -3.23 -9.60
CA LEU A 127 -0.80 -3.44 -8.19
C LEU A 127 -1.70 -4.55 -7.67
N ALA A 128 -1.16 -5.76 -7.61
CA ALA A 128 -1.86 -6.94 -7.11
C ALA A 128 -1.80 -7.01 -5.58
N ASN A 129 -2.92 -7.43 -4.97
CA ASN A 129 -2.98 -7.86 -3.58
C ASN A 129 -3.43 -9.32 -3.44
N ARG A 130 -3.70 -9.99 -4.57
CA ARG A 130 -4.15 -11.38 -4.59
C ARG A 130 -3.46 -12.22 -5.66
N LEU A 131 -3.25 -13.48 -5.34
CA LEU A 131 -2.77 -14.55 -6.22
C LEU A 131 -3.74 -15.73 -6.10
N ASP A 132 -4.33 -16.15 -7.23
CA ASP A 132 -5.32 -17.22 -7.32
C ASP A 132 -6.46 -17.05 -6.29
N GLY A 133 -6.96 -15.82 -6.17
CA GLY A 133 -8.06 -15.43 -5.28
C GLY A 133 -7.66 -15.17 -3.82
N ASN A 134 -6.52 -15.69 -3.38
CA ASN A 134 -6.02 -15.55 -2.02
C ASN A 134 -5.17 -14.29 -1.86
N LEU A 135 -5.06 -13.76 -0.64
CA LEU A 135 -4.10 -12.70 -0.35
C LEU A 135 -2.68 -13.18 -0.70
N LEU A 136 -1.85 -12.26 -1.19
CA LEU A 136 -0.43 -12.55 -1.41
C LEU A 136 0.24 -13.04 -0.13
N ASN A 137 1.15 -13.99 -0.27
CA ASN A 137 1.91 -14.49 0.87
C ASN A 137 2.88 -13.41 1.41
N PRO A 138 3.43 -13.58 2.63
CA PRO A 138 4.32 -12.59 3.24
C PRO A 138 5.60 -12.26 2.44
N ASP A 139 6.05 -13.15 1.55
CA ASP A 139 7.24 -12.90 0.73
C ASP A 139 6.93 -12.04 -0.51
N GLN A 140 5.67 -12.01 -0.93
CA GLN A 140 5.19 -11.29 -2.12
C GLN A 140 4.46 -10.00 -1.78
N GLY A 141 3.51 -10.10 -0.85
CA GLY A 141 2.55 -9.06 -0.49
C GLY A 141 3.02 -8.20 0.67
N PRO A 142 2.25 -7.17 1.05
CA PRO A 142 0.81 -7.05 0.80
C PRO A 142 0.45 -6.53 -0.60
N PHE A 143 1.41 -5.89 -1.27
CA PHE A 143 1.25 -5.41 -2.63
C PHE A 143 2.43 -5.86 -3.50
N GLN A 144 2.13 -6.33 -4.71
CA GLN A 144 3.11 -6.71 -5.71
C GLN A 144 2.72 -6.12 -7.06
N ILE A 145 3.70 -5.60 -7.81
CA ILE A 145 3.46 -5.20 -9.19
C ILE A 145 3.56 -6.42 -10.10
N ILE A 146 2.60 -6.55 -10.99
CA ILE A 146 2.55 -7.61 -12.00
C ILE A 146 2.39 -6.94 -13.36
N VAL A 147 3.19 -7.38 -14.31
CA VAL A 147 3.20 -6.86 -15.67
C VAL A 147 2.80 -7.97 -16.63
N GLU A 148 1.67 -7.81 -17.29
CA GLU A 148 1.19 -8.78 -18.28
C GLU A 148 2.16 -8.89 -19.47
N GLY A 149 2.45 -10.12 -19.90
CA GLY A 149 3.27 -10.40 -21.09
C GLY A 149 4.79 -10.33 -20.89
N GLU A 150 5.30 -10.04 -19.69
CA GLU A 150 6.76 -10.08 -19.46
C GLU A 150 7.31 -11.50 -19.33
N LYS A 151 8.32 -11.82 -20.14
CA LYS A 151 9.04 -13.09 -20.07
C LYS A 151 9.94 -13.17 -18.84
N LYS A 152 10.64 -12.08 -18.50
CA LYS A 152 11.50 -11.96 -17.31
C LYS A 152 10.78 -11.11 -16.26
N LYS A 153 10.68 -11.64 -15.04
CA LYS A 153 9.89 -11.05 -13.94
C LYS A 153 10.71 -10.13 -13.04
N ALA A 154 11.78 -9.53 -13.56
CA ALA A 154 12.62 -8.63 -12.79
C ALA A 154 11.84 -7.40 -12.31
N ARG A 155 10.83 -6.97 -13.08
CA ARG A 155 9.97 -5.83 -12.75
C ARG A 155 8.74 -6.19 -11.92
N PHE A 156 8.60 -7.45 -11.50
CA PHE A 156 7.48 -7.90 -10.66
C PHE A 156 7.79 -7.62 -9.19
N ILE A 157 7.96 -6.34 -8.88
CA ILE A 157 8.42 -5.86 -7.59
C ILE A 157 7.42 -6.25 -6.49
N ARG A 158 7.93 -6.93 -5.46
CA ARG A 158 7.18 -7.42 -4.29
C ARG A 158 7.20 -6.37 -3.19
N GLN A 159 6.33 -6.52 -2.19
CA GLN A 159 6.37 -5.71 -0.98
C GLN A 159 6.37 -4.20 -1.27
N VAL A 160 5.57 -3.77 -2.25
CA VAL A 160 5.58 -2.39 -2.75
C VAL A 160 5.04 -1.43 -1.69
N THR A 161 5.82 -0.41 -1.37
CA THR A 161 5.48 0.61 -0.35
C THR A 161 5.28 1.99 -0.96
N ARG A 162 5.90 2.28 -2.12
CA ARG A 162 5.86 3.61 -2.74
C ARG A 162 5.74 3.55 -4.26
N ILE A 163 4.92 4.46 -4.80
CA ILE A 163 4.72 4.73 -6.22
C ILE A 163 4.99 6.22 -6.43
N ALA A 164 6.15 6.57 -6.96
CA ALA A 164 6.56 7.97 -7.11
C ALA A 164 6.66 8.39 -8.57
N VAL A 165 6.07 9.53 -8.93
CA VAL A 165 6.19 10.11 -10.28
C VAL A 165 7.33 11.10 -10.31
N HIS A 166 8.20 10.99 -11.31
CA HIS A 166 9.35 11.86 -11.52
C HIS A 166 9.47 12.25 -12.99
N SER A 167 10.15 13.37 -13.27
CA SER A 167 10.59 13.73 -14.61
C SER A 167 12.06 13.37 -14.81
N ALA A 168 12.41 12.89 -16.00
CA ALA A 168 13.80 12.87 -16.44
C ALA A 168 14.29 14.31 -16.67
N ASN A 169 15.52 14.59 -16.24
CA ASN A 169 16.18 15.88 -16.39
C ASN A 169 17.13 15.86 -17.59
#